data_AF-A0A4Q4Y4J6-F1
#
_entry.id   AF-A0A4Q4Y4J6-F1
#
_cell.length_a   1.000
_cell.length_b   1.000
_cell.length_c   1.000
_cell.angle_alpha   90.00
_cell.angle_beta   90.00
_cell.angle_gamma   90.00
#
_symmetry.space_group_name_H-M   'P 1'
#
loop_
_entity.id
_entity.type
_entity.pdbx_description
1 polymer ?
#
loop_
_entity_poly.entity_id
_entity_poly.type
_entity_poly.pdbx_seq_one_letter_code
_entity_poly.pdbx_strand_id
1 'polypeptide(L)'
;MATVPSTSSVIYKGPKDWDRFKSEFQSRAYALDLWDYIDPDQSLPWPVKPIEPDITSYPKRRIRHTTRTNTPAASSLFSGGTLEEIDHTGHLTNTLEMTTEGRQAYNQDFTAYTYKDRKYDTFRKNINDLTKWVLESVSPAIKETSLLPGKNLREWYAKMAESGKVYDSRLLINTQREYREKLKQAAKSGKKLNEWIVKWQEIMA
;
A
#
# COMPACT_ATOMS: atom_id res chain seq x y z
N MET A 1 17.51 -30.79 -14.10
CA MET A 1 17.60 -30.35 -12.70
C MET A 1 16.90 -28.99 -12.60
N ALA A 2 15.74 -28.94 -11.96
CA ALA A 2 15.04 -27.68 -11.72
C ALA A 2 15.64 -27.03 -10.48
N THR A 3 16.35 -25.91 -10.67
CA THR A 3 16.77 -25.03 -9.58
C THR A 3 15.53 -24.39 -8.98
N VAL A 4 15.10 -24.90 -7.82
CA VAL A 4 14.11 -24.23 -6.97
C VAL A 4 14.75 -22.93 -6.49
N PRO A 5 14.20 -21.74 -6.81
CA PRO A 5 14.69 -20.51 -6.21
C PRO A 5 14.41 -20.62 -4.70
N SER A 6 15.46 -20.74 -3.92
CA SER A 6 15.37 -20.67 -2.47
C SER A 6 15.03 -19.23 -2.12
N THR A 7 13.74 -18.91 -2.08
CA THR A 7 13.24 -17.64 -1.54
C THR A 7 13.53 -17.67 -0.05
N SER A 8 14.72 -17.21 0.34
CA SER A 8 15.07 -17.07 1.75
C SER A 8 14.06 -16.11 2.36
N SER A 9 13.09 -16.65 3.10
CA SER A 9 12.07 -15.83 3.75
C SER A 9 12.80 -14.90 4.72
N VAL A 10 12.76 -13.59 4.47
CA VAL A 10 13.39 -12.62 5.35
C VAL A 10 12.53 -12.51 6.60
N ILE A 11 13.06 -12.96 7.74
CA ILE A 11 12.34 -12.93 9.01
C ILE A 11 12.92 -11.81 9.87
N TYR A 12 12.11 -10.81 10.18
CA TYR A 12 12.42 -9.76 11.14
C TYR A 12 12.20 -10.27 12.55
N LYS A 13 13.29 -10.65 13.24
CA LYS A 13 13.26 -11.12 14.64
C LYS A 13 13.71 -10.07 15.62
N GLY A 14 14.42 -9.06 15.13
CA GLY A 14 14.78 -7.92 15.93
C GLY A 14 15.60 -6.91 15.14
N PRO A 15 16.09 -5.88 15.83
CA PRO A 15 16.74 -4.75 15.18
C PRO A 15 17.97 -5.10 14.31
N LYS A 16 18.64 -6.23 14.56
CA LYS A 16 19.76 -6.72 13.70
C LYS A 16 19.33 -7.06 12.27
N ASP A 17 18.08 -7.47 12.11
CA ASP A 17 17.52 -7.91 10.82
C ASP A 17 16.88 -6.73 10.06
N TRP A 18 16.91 -5.52 10.65
CA TRP A 18 16.17 -4.37 10.14
C TRP A 18 16.57 -4.00 8.72
N ASP A 19 17.86 -3.86 8.42
CA ASP A 19 18.30 -3.42 7.08
C ASP A 19 17.86 -4.35 5.96
N ARG A 20 17.94 -5.66 6.23
CA ARG A 20 17.50 -6.69 5.28
C ARG A 20 15.99 -6.68 5.11
N PHE A 21 15.25 -6.59 6.22
CA PHE A 21 13.79 -6.51 6.18
C PHE A 21 13.30 -5.23 5.49
N LYS A 22 13.91 -4.09 5.81
CA LYS A 22 13.63 -2.78 5.20
C LYS A 22 13.80 -2.82 3.69
N SER A 23 14.93 -3.36 3.22
CA SER A 23 15.23 -3.43 1.79
C SER A 23 14.19 -4.28 1.03
N GLU A 24 13.82 -5.43 1.59
CA GLU A 24 12.78 -6.30 1.01
C GLU A 24 11.38 -5.66 1.07
N PHE A 25 11.04 -5.04 2.20
CA PHE A 25 9.78 -4.33 2.36
C PHE A 25 9.65 -3.24 1.30
N GLN A 26 10.68 -2.40 1.14
CA GLN A 26 10.71 -1.33 0.16
C GLN A 26 10.59 -1.88 -1.26
N SER A 27 11.40 -2.88 -1.62
CA SER A 27 11.36 -3.52 -2.94
C SER A 27 9.95 -4.03 -3.29
N ARG A 28 9.29 -4.72 -2.36
CA ARG A 28 7.91 -5.21 -2.54
C ARG A 28 6.89 -4.09 -2.61
N ALA A 29 7.02 -3.06 -1.77
CA ALA A 29 6.15 -1.90 -1.79
C ALA A 29 6.25 -1.13 -3.12
N TYR A 30 7.45 -1.00 -3.70
CA TYR A 30 7.63 -0.43 -5.03
C TYR A 30 7.04 -1.31 -6.12
N ALA A 31 7.28 -2.63 -6.06
CA ALA A 31 6.71 -3.57 -7.04
C ALA A 31 5.17 -3.60 -7.04
N LEU A 32 4.56 -3.26 -5.90
CA LEU A 32 3.11 -3.19 -5.70
C LEU A 32 2.54 -1.77 -5.87
N ASP A 33 3.36 -0.77 -6.22
CA ASP A 33 2.96 0.63 -6.37
C ASP A 33 2.33 1.21 -5.08
N LEU A 34 2.88 0.82 -3.92
CA LEU A 34 2.40 1.20 -2.59
C LEU A 34 3.35 2.14 -1.84
N TRP A 35 4.62 2.22 -2.27
CA TRP A 35 5.65 2.89 -1.47
C TRP A 35 5.30 4.35 -1.16
N ASP A 36 4.79 5.10 -2.13
CA ASP A 36 4.40 6.50 -1.96
C ASP A 36 3.36 6.74 -0.84
N TYR A 37 2.50 5.74 -0.59
CA TYR A 37 1.50 5.77 0.49
C TYR A 37 2.02 5.27 1.83
N ILE A 38 3.17 4.59 1.84
CA ILE A 38 3.78 3.98 3.04
C ILE A 38 4.94 4.82 3.56
N ASP A 39 5.66 5.49 2.65
CA ASP A 39 6.85 6.27 2.95
C ASP A 39 6.57 7.30 4.05
N PRO A 40 7.19 7.17 5.24
CA PRO A 40 6.93 8.09 6.36
C PRO A 40 7.29 9.54 6.02
N ASP A 41 8.14 9.77 5.03
CA ASP A 41 8.56 11.12 4.62
C ASP A 41 7.54 11.76 3.65
N GLN A 42 6.67 10.97 3.02
CA GLN A 42 5.59 11.46 2.17
C GLN A 42 4.29 11.62 2.97
N SER A 43 3.43 12.57 2.61
CA SER A 43 2.14 12.79 3.26
C SER A 43 0.93 12.40 2.39
N LEU A 44 1.13 11.48 1.44
CA LEU A 44 0.05 11.08 0.53
C LEU A 44 -1.07 10.33 1.29
N PRO A 45 -2.33 10.77 1.13
CA PRO A 45 -3.46 10.10 1.74
C PRO A 45 -3.69 8.74 1.07
N TRP A 46 -4.19 7.78 1.85
CA TRP A 46 -4.60 6.49 1.32
C TRP A 46 -5.77 6.67 0.33
N PRO A 47 -5.74 5.99 -0.83
CA PRO A 47 -6.87 5.93 -1.75
C PRO A 47 -8.16 5.53 -1.03
N VAL A 48 -9.25 6.23 -1.32
CA VAL A 48 -10.58 6.00 -0.75
C VAL A 48 -11.44 5.29 -1.78
N LYS A 49 -12.39 4.47 -1.30
CA LYS A 49 -13.37 3.81 -2.17
C LYS A 49 -14.13 4.88 -2.99
N PRO A 50 -14.13 4.77 -4.33
CA PRO A 50 -14.91 5.68 -5.17
C PRO A 50 -16.40 5.60 -4.87
N ILE A 51 -17.09 6.72 -5.05
CA ILE A 51 -18.54 6.83 -4.84
C ILE A 51 -19.23 6.63 -6.19
N GLU A 52 -20.24 5.76 -6.21
CA GLU A 52 -21.06 5.52 -7.39
C GLU A 52 -21.86 6.79 -7.75
N PRO A 53 -21.94 7.17 -9.03
CA PRO A 53 -22.71 8.35 -9.43
C PRO A 53 -24.20 8.13 -9.15
N ASP A 54 -24.81 9.13 -8.51
CA ASP A 54 -26.23 9.06 -8.16
C ASP A 54 -27.09 9.46 -9.36
N ILE A 55 -27.97 8.55 -9.80
CA ILE A 55 -28.93 8.75 -10.89
C ILE A 55 -29.80 10.00 -10.66
N THR A 56 -30.10 10.34 -9.40
CA THR A 56 -30.97 11.47 -9.06
C THR A 56 -30.32 12.84 -9.26
N SER A 57 -28.99 12.87 -9.42
CA SER A 57 -28.22 14.09 -9.66
C SER A 57 -28.26 14.60 -11.11
N TYR A 58 -28.88 13.83 -12.02
CA TYR A 58 -28.95 14.15 -13.45
C TYR A 58 -30.36 14.60 -13.87
N PRO A 59 -30.49 15.48 -14.88
CA PRO A 59 -31.77 16.07 -15.25
C PRO A 59 -32.77 15.06 -15.84
N LYS A 60 -34.00 15.06 -15.31
CA LYS A 60 -35.14 14.29 -15.82
C LYS A 60 -35.71 14.93 -17.07
N ARG A 61 -36.10 14.12 -18.06
CA ARG A 61 -36.83 14.58 -19.23
C ARG A 61 -38.32 14.71 -18.93
N ARG A 62 -38.88 15.88 -19.22
CA ARG A 62 -40.33 16.11 -19.14
C ARG A 62 -41.04 15.43 -20.30
N ILE A 63 -41.93 14.50 -20.01
CA ILE A 63 -42.78 13.87 -21.03
C ILE A 63 -43.99 14.78 -21.26
N ARG A 64 -44.00 15.50 -22.39
CA ARG A 64 -45.22 16.20 -22.83
C ARG A 64 -46.20 15.16 -23.37
N HIS A 65 -47.29 14.91 -22.65
CA HIS A 65 -48.43 14.20 -23.23
C HIS A 65 -49.00 15.07 -24.35
N THR A 66 -48.80 14.67 -25.61
CA THR A 66 -49.51 15.26 -26.74
C THR A 66 -50.97 14.84 -26.64
N THR A 67 -51.81 15.67 -26.03
CA THR A 67 -53.25 15.63 -26.30
C THR A 67 -53.40 16.06 -27.76
N ARG A 68 -53.76 15.13 -28.67
CA ARG A 68 -54.07 15.46 -30.06
C ARG A 68 -55.34 16.33 -30.10
N THR A 69 -55.19 17.64 -29.95
CA THR A 69 -56.17 18.61 -30.42
C THR A 69 -55.77 19.02 -31.83
N ASN A 70 -56.56 18.58 -32.82
CA ASN A 70 -56.44 19.03 -34.20
C ASN A 70 -56.76 20.53 -34.25
N THR A 71 -55.73 21.38 -34.27
CA THR A 71 -55.88 22.80 -34.61
C THR A 71 -54.70 23.19 -35.50
N PRO A 72 -54.92 23.59 -36.76
CA PRO A 72 -53.83 23.97 -37.64
C PRO A 72 -53.47 25.42 -37.33
N ALA A 73 -52.27 25.65 -36.78
CA ALA A 73 -51.71 26.99 -36.69
C ALA A 73 -50.19 26.97 -36.91
N ALA A 74 -49.83 27.61 -38.03
CA ALA A 74 -48.59 28.32 -38.33
C ALA A 74 -47.25 27.69 -37.93
N SER A 75 -46.55 27.24 -38.98
CA SER A 75 -45.11 27.20 -39.15
C SER A 75 -44.30 28.09 -38.19
N SER A 76 -43.62 27.45 -37.24
CA SER A 76 -42.41 27.99 -36.61
C SER A 76 -41.23 27.13 -37.04
N LEU A 77 -40.52 27.60 -38.05
CA LEU A 77 -39.19 27.11 -38.43
C LEU A 77 -38.23 27.37 -37.27
N PHE A 78 -37.99 26.35 -36.44
CA PHE A 78 -36.76 26.26 -35.65
C PHE A 78 -36.05 24.96 -36.02
N SER A 79 -35.12 25.11 -36.96
CA SER A 79 -34.06 24.15 -37.21
C SER A 79 -32.96 24.43 -36.19
N GLY A 80 -32.72 23.51 -35.26
CA GLY A 80 -31.62 23.63 -34.30
C GLY A 80 -31.93 23.03 -32.93
N GLY A 81 -31.72 21.71 -32.79
CA GLY A 81 -31.72 20.99 -31.51
C GLY A 81 -33.08 20.86 -30.83
N THR A 82 -33.60 19.65 -30.67
CA THR A 82 -34.67 19.37 -29.70
C THR A 82 -34.13 19.68 -28.30
N LEU A 83 -34.40 20.88 -27.81
CA LEU A 83 -34.08 21.27 -26.44
C LEU A 83 -35.06 20.51 -25.53
N GLU A 84 -34.60 19.39 -24.97
CA GLU A 84 -35.41 18.57 -24.07
C GLU A 84 -35.73 19.38 -22.81
N GLU A 85 -37.03 19.51 -22.51
CA GLU A 85 -37.49 20.24 -21.34
C GLU A 85 -37.20 19.43 -20.07
N ILE A 86 -36.58 20.06 -19.07
CA ILE A 86 -36.20 19.41 -17.81
C ILE A 86 -37.41 19.39 -16.88
N ASP A 87 -37.71 18.22 -16.32
CA ASP A 87 -38.70 18.08 -15.25
C ASP A 87 -38.04 18.32 -13.89
N HIS A 88 -38.35 19.45 -13.27
CA HIS A 88 -37.85 19.82 -11.93
C HIS A 88 -38.70 19.28 -10.78
N THR A 89 -39.85 18.67 -11.09
CA THR A 89 -40.84 18.20 -10.10
C THR A 89 -40.83 16.70 -9.91
N GLY A 90 -40.41 15.95 -10.93
CA GLY A 90 -40.33 14.49 -10.89
C GLY A 90 -39.01 13.98 -10.33
N HIS A 91 -39.07 12.98 -9.46
CA HIS A 91 -37.88 12.22 -9.07
C HIS A 91 -37.48 11.24 -10.18
N LEU A 92 -36.19 11.13 -10.48
CA LEU A 92 -35.69 10.12 -11.40
C LEU A 92 -35.57 8.78 -10.68
N THR A 93 -36.16 7.74 -11.24
CA THR A 93 -36.01 6.36 -10.75
C THR A 93 -35.24 5.47 -11.72
N ASN A 94 -35.05 5.91 -12.96
CA ASN A 94 -34.36 5.15 -14.00
C ASN A 94 -33.62 6.09 -14.98
N THR A 95 -32.45 5.65 -15.46
CA THR A 95 -31.65 6.30 -16.51
C THR A 95 -32.40 6.56 -17.82
N LEU A 96 -33.46 5.79 -18.11
CA LEU A 96 -34.31 6.01 -19.29
C LEU A 96 -35.14 7.31 -19.20
N GLU A 97 -35.39 7.79 -17.97
CA GLU A 97 -36.12 9.03 -17.71
C GLU A 97 -35.22 10.28 -17.76
N MET A 98 -33.90 10.11 -17.83
CA MET A 98 -32.96 11.22 -18.01
C MET A 98 -33.13 11.88 -19.37
N THR A 99 -32.79 13.17 -19.43
CA THR A 99 -32.50 13.83 -20.71
C THR A 99 -31.34 13.14 -21.43
N THR A 100 -31.23 13.37 -22.73
CA THR A 100 -30.16 12.81 -23.58
C THR A 100 -28.79 13.26 -23.09
N GLU A 101 -28.65 14.54 -22.72
CA GLU A 101 -27.44 15.10 -22.12
C GLU A 101 -27.17 14.50 -20.73
N GLY A 102 -28.18 14.43 -19.87
CA GLY A 102 -28.06 13.84 -18.53
C GLY A 102 -27.64 12.37 -18.57
N ARG A 103 -28.16 11.59 -19.53
CA ARG A 103 -27.76 10.20 -19.76
C ARG A 103 -26.32 10.10 -20.25
N GLN A 104 -25.89 11.00 -21.13
CA GLN A 104 -24.50 11.03 -21.60
C GLN A 104 -23.53 11.36 -20.45
N ALA A 105 -23.85 12.36 -19.63
CA ALA A 105 -23.08 12.72 -18.44
C ALA A 105 -23.00 11.57 -17.43
N TYR A 106 -24.14 10.95 -17.10
CA TYR A 106 -24.19 9.77 -16.22
C TYR A 106 -23.31 8.63 -16.74
N ASN A 107 -23.37 8.32 -18.03
CA ASN A 107 -22.56 7.26 -18.62
C ASN A 107 -21.06 7.58 -18.55
N GLN A 108 -20.66 8.84 -18.73
CA GLN A 108 -19.27 9.27 -18.58
C GLN A 108 -18.80 9.14 -17.14
N ASP A 109 -19.60 9.61 -16.18
CA ASP A 109 -19.29 9.52 -14.75
C ASP A 109 -19.25 8.08 -14.27
N PHE A 110 -20.17 7.23 -14.75
CA PHE A 110 -20.16 5.79 -14.46
C PHE A 110 -18.93 5.09 -15.06
N THR A 111 -18.49 5.50 -16.25
CA THR A 111 -17.24 5.02 -16.85
C THR A 111 -16.03 5.44 -16.02
N ALA A 112 -15.99 6.69 -15.54
CA ALA A 112 -14.93 7.17 -14.66
C ALA A 112 -14.94 6.46 -13.30
N TYR A 113 -16.12 6.23 -12.73
CA TYR A 113 -16.33 5.47 -11.49
C TYR A 113 -15.79 4.05 -11.64
N THR A 114 -16.22 3.30 -12.65
CA THR A 114 -15.78 1.90 -12.86
C THR A 114 -14.27 1.79 -13.06
N TYR A 115 -13.65 2.76 -13.73
CA TYR A 115 -12.19 2.82 -13.84
C TYR A 115 -11.51 3.04 -12.48
N LYS A 116 -12.00 4.02 -11.69
CA LYS A 116 -11.48 4.30 -10.34
C LYS A 116 -11.70 3.12 -9.39
N ASP A 117 -12.84 2.44 -9.47
CA ASP A 117 -13.21 1.31 -8.62
C ASP A 117 -12.29 0.11 -8.89
N ARG A 118 -12.02 -0.19 -10.17
CA ARG A 118 -11.01 -1.20 -10.55
C ARG A 118 -9.61 -0.87 -10.01
N LYS A 119 -9.19 0.39 -10.09
CA LYS A 119 -7.90 0.81 -9.51
C LYS A 119 -7.88 0.64 -8.00
N TYR A 120 -8.96 1.02 -7.32
CA TYR A 120 -9.10 0.86 -5.87
C TYR A 120 -9.07 -0.62 -5.47
N ASP A 121 -9.72 -1.51 -6.21
CA ASP A 121 -9.68 -2.95 -5.97
C ASP A 121 -8.28 -3.54 -6.15
N THR A 122 -7.56 -3.15 -7.21
CA THR A 122 -6.14 -3.53 -7.39
C THR A 122 -5.30 -3.03 -6.22
N PHE A 123 -5.49 -1.77 -5.82
CA PHE A 123 -4.79 -1.20 -4.67
C PHE A 123 -5.06 -1.97 -3.38
N ARG A 124 -6.33 -2.36 -3.12
CA ARG A 124 -6.69 -3.20 -1.97
C ARG A 124 -6.03 -4.58 -2.02
N LYS A 125 -5.98 -5.22 -3.19
CA LYS A 125 -5.29 -6.51 -3.36
C LYS A 125 -3.80 -6.37 -3.03
N ASN A 126 -3.15 -5.36 -3.59
CA ASN A 126 -1.74 -5.07 -3.33
C ASN A 126 -1.47 -4.83 -1.84
N ILE A 127 -2.32 -4.04 -1.16
CA ILE A 127 -2.23 -3.85 0.31
C ILE A 127 -2.33 -5.18 1.04
N ASN A 128 -3.33 -6.01 0.71
CA ASN A 128 -3.55 -7.28 1.39
C ASN A 128 -2.35 -8.22 1.18
N ASP A 129 -1.79 -8.26 -0.02
CA ASP A 129 -0.62 -9.07 -0.35
C ASP A 129 0.63 -8.64 0.43
N LEU A 130 0.90 -7.32 0.49
CA LEU A 130 2.01 -6.81 1.29
C LEU A 130 1.78 -7.03 2.79
N THR A 131 0.56 -6.81 3.27
CA THR A 131 0.18 -7.05 4.68
C THR A 131 0.39 -8.51 5.08
N LYS A 132 -0.05 -9.45 4.23
CA LYS A 132 0.16 -10.88 4.44
C LYS A 132 1.64 -11.20 4.52
N TRP A 133 2.44 -10.69 3.58
CA TRP A 133 3.88 -10.89 3.59
C TRP A 133 4.54 -10.33 4.86
N VAL A 134 4.18 -9.14 5.32
CA VAL A 134 4.68 -8.55 6.57
C VAL A 134 4.33 -9.45 7.75
N LEU A 135 3.09 -9.92 7.84
CA LEU A 135 2.67 -10.84 8.91
C LEU A 135 3.43 -12.17 8.85
N GLU A 136 3.78 -12.70 7.68
CA GLU A 136 4.58 -13.93 7.57
C GLU A 136 6.06 -13.69 7.88
N SER A 137 6.55 -12.48 7.64
CA SER A 137 7.96 -12.10 7.70
C SER A 137 8.39 -11.45 9.03
N VAL A 138 7.49 -11.29 9.98
CA VAL A 138 7.76 -10.66 11.29
C VAL A 138 7.59 -11.69 12.41
N SER A 139 8.51 -11.72 13.37
CA SER A 139 8.43 -12.65 14.50
C SER A 139 7.24 -12.35 15.43
N PRO A 140 6.67 -13.36 16.12
CA PRO A 140 5.49 -13.16 16.98
C PRO A 140 5.64 -12.03 18.01
N ALA A 141 6.79 -11.92 18.67
CA ALA A 141 7.06 -10.86 19.65
C ALA A 141 6.98 -9.45 19.05
N ILE A 142 7.39 -9.29 17.79
CA ILE A 142 7.30 -8.00 17.09
C ILE A 142 5.86 -7.76 16.60
N LYS A 143 5.11 -8.81 16.23
CA LYS A 143 3.69 -8.65 15.89
C LYS A 143 2.90 -8.06 17.06
N GLU A 144 3.07 -8.62 18.25
CA GLU A 144 2.36 -8.18 19.46
C GLU A 144 2.70 -6.74 19.85
N THR A 145 3.95 -6.33 19.66
CA THR A 145 4.42 -5.01 20.10
C THR A 145 4.29 -3.93 19.04
N SER A 146 4.47 -4.26 17.76
CA SER A 146 4.65 -3.30 16.66
C SER A 146 3.50 -3.30 15.65
N LEU A 147 2.82 -4.43 15.42
CA LEU A 147 1.74 -4.55 14.44
C LEU A 147 0.38 -4.44 15.14
N LEU A 148 0.06 -3.24 15.63
CA LEU A 148 -1.19 -2.99 16.36
C LEU A 148 -2.41 -3.16 15.43
N PRO A 149 -3.50 -3.79 15.89
CA PRO A 149 -4.76 -3.88 15.15
C PRO A 149 -5.29 -2.49 14.78
N GLY A 150 -5.83 -2.34 13.57
CA GLY A 150 -6.41 -1.09 13.09
C GLY A 150 -5.41 -0.04 12.61
N LYS A 151 -4.10 -0.30 12.73
CA LYS A 151 -3.05 0.53 12.13
C LYS A 151 -2.75 0.09 10.70
N ASN A 152 -2.33 1.04 9.86
CA ASN A 152 -2.01 0.78 8.45
C ASN A 152 -0.52 0.45 8.25
N LEU A 153 -0.15 0.04 7.03
CA LEU A 153 1.23 -0.33 6.68
C LEU A 153 2.25 0.80 6.89
N ARG A 154 1.84 2.06 6.72
CA ARG A 154 2.68 3.25 7.00
C ARG A 154 3.05 3.32 8.47
N GLU A 155 2.07 3.21 9.36
CA GLU A 155 2.30 3.23 10.80
C GLU A 155 3.10 2.01 11.28
N TRP A 156 2.80 0.82 10.73
CA TRP A 156 3.57 -0.39 11.03
C TRP A 156 5.03 -0.24 10.62
N TYR A 157 5.29 0.26 9.40
CA TYR A 157 6.64 0.50 8.91
C TYR A 157 7.40 1.53 9.76
N ALA A 158 6.77 2.66 10.09
CA ALA A 158 7.37 3.70 10.94
C ALA A 158 7.78 3.14 12.31
N LYS A 159 6.90 2.37 12.95
CA LYS A 159 7.18 1.78 14.27
C LYS A 159 8.30 0.73 14.22
N MET A 160 8.34 -0.10 13.18
CA MET A 160 9.45 -1.03 12.97
C MET A 160 10.76 -0.28 12.69
N ALA A 161 10.72 0.82 11.94
CA ALA A 161 11.89 1.64 11.66
C ALA A 161 12.47 2.29 12.92
N GLU A 162 11.63 2.73 13.86
CA GLU A 162 12.09 3.20 15.18
C GLU A 162 12.89 2.13 15.92
N SER A 163 12.41 0.88 15.93
CA SER A 163 13.14 -0.22 16.57
C SER A 163 14.47 -0.53 15.88
N GLY A 164 14.55 -0.37 14.55
CA GLY A 164 15.78 -0.51 13.77
C GLY A 164 16.83 0.56 14.11
N LYS A 165 16.43 1.84 14.27
CA LYS A 165 17.33 2.95 14.65
C LYS A 165 18.04 2.71 15.99
N VAL A 166 17.39 2.01 16.93
CA VAL A 166 18.01 1.61 18.22
C VAL A 166 19.16 0.63 18.01
N TYR A 167 19.15 -0.15 16.93
CA TYR A 167 20.28 -1.00 16.58
C TYR A 167 21.41 -0.27 15.91
N ASP A 168 21.14 0.62 14.95
CA ASP A 168 22.21 1.40 14.29
C ASP A 168 23.05 2.16 15.32
N SER A 169 22.39 2.79 16.30
CA SER A 169 23.07 3.49 17.41
C SER A 169 23.89 2.56 18.32
N ARG A 170 23.52 1.28 18.45
CA ARG A 170 24.22 0.28 19.28
C ARG A 170 25.16 -0.63 18.49
N LEU A 171 25.08 -0.64 17.17
CA LEU A 171 25.84 -1.51 16.28
C LEU A 171 27.34 -1.24 16.40
N LEU A 172 27.73 0.05 16.40
CA LEU A 172 29.13 0.44 16.56
C LEU A 172 29.69 0.02 17.94
N ILE A 173 28.90 0.17 19.00
CA ILE A 173 29.30 -0.20 20.36
C ILE A 173 29.45 -1.73 20.49
N ASN A 174 28.52 -2.49 19.91
CA ASN A 174 28.53 -3.95 19.95
C ASN A 174 29.67 -4.53 19.10
N THR A 175 29.89 -4.02 17.89
CA THR A 175 30.99 -4.46 17.02
C THR A 175 32.36 -4.16 17.65
N GLN A 176 32.54 -2.99 18.26
CA GLN A 176 33.74 -2.67 19.02
C GLN A 176 33.95 -3.63 20.21
N ARG A 177 32.88 -3.96 20.93
CA ARG A 177 32.93 -4.92 22.05
C ARG A 177 33.34 -6.31 21.56
N GLU A 178 32.70 -6.81 20.52
CA GLU A 178 33.00 -8.12 19.94
C GLU A 178 34.44 -8.19 19.42
N TYR A 179 34.91 -7.15 18.71
CA TYR A 179 36.29 -7.05 18.26
C TYR A 179 37.29 -7.05 19.42
N ARG A 180 37.02 -6.27 20.49
CA ARG A 180 37.86 -6.25 21.70
C ARG A 180 37.91 -7.61 22.39
N GLU A 181 36.79 -8.33 22.48
CA GLU A 181 36.76 -9.66 23.08
C GLU A 181 37.54 -10.67 22.22
N LYS A 182 37.45 -10.60 20.89
CA LYS A 182 38.27 -11.41 19.98
C LYS A 182 39.76 -11.13 20.15
N LEU A 183 40.16 -9.86 20.26
CA LEU A 183 41.55 -9.50 20.54
C LEU A 183 42.04 -10.02 21.90
N LYS A 184 41.23 -9.90 22.96
CA LYS A 184 41.55 -10.47 24.27
C LYS A 184 41.71 -11.99 24.20
N GLN A 185 40.83 -12.67 23.47
CA GLN A 185 40.90 -14.12 23.30
C GLN A 185 42.17 -14.53 22.54
N ALA A 186 42.51 -13.84 21.45
CA ALA A 186 43.74 -14.06 20.71
C ALA A 186 45.00 -13.84 21.57
N ALA A 187 45.03 -12.77 22.38
CA ALA A 187 46.13 -12.50 23.30
C ALA A 187 46.29 -13.59 24.37
N LYS A 188 45.18 -14.10 24.91
CA LYS A 188 45.19 -15.23 25.86
C LYS A 188 45.74 -16.51 25.22
N SER A 189 45.36 -16.80 23.97
CA SER A 189 45.88 -17.95 23.24
C SER A 189 47.38 -17.83 22.98
N GLY A 190 47.90 -16.63 22.65
CA GLY A 190 49.33 -16.39 22.47
C GLY A 190 50.14 -16.62 23.76
N LYS A 191 49.64 -16.19 24.92
CA LYS A 191 50.29 -16.48 26.21
C LYS A 191 50.35 -17.97 26.51
N LYS A 192 49.25 -18.71 26.26
CA LYS A 192 49.22 -20.16 26.44
C LYS A 192 50.22 -20.89 25.53
N LEU A 193 50.41 -20.41 24.31
CA LEU A 193 51.43 -20.95 23.40
C LEU A 193 52.84 -20.78 23.98
N ASN A 194 53.17 -19.57 24.47
CA ASN A 194 54.47 -19.31 25.08
C ASN A 194 54.71 -20.14 26.34
N GLU A 195 53.71 -20.26 27.22
CA GLU A 195 53.78 -21.13 28.40
C GLU A 195 54.02 -22.60 28.03
N TRP A 196 53.38 -23.07 26.94
CA TRP A 196 53.60 -24.42 26.42
C TRP A 196 55.01 -24.61 25.87
N ILE A 197 55.56 -23.63 25.13
CA ILE A 197 56.93 -23.67 24.60
C ILE A 197 57.96 -23.77 25.73
N VAL A 198 57.81 -22.96 26.79
CA VAL A 198 58.73 -22.97 27.94
C VAL A 198 58.74 -24.33 28.64
N LYS A 199 57.56 -24.90 28.92
CA LYS A 199 57.47 -26.24 29.53
C LYS A 199 58.10 -27.32 28.66
N TRP A 200 57.95 -27.23 27.34
CA TRP A 200 58.59 -28.17 26.42
C TRP A 200 60.11 -28.06 26.44
N GLN A 201 60.66 -26.85 26.51
CA GLN A 201 62.09 -26.63 26.62
C GLN A 201 62.65 -27.17 27.94
N GLU A 202 61.91 -27.05 29.05
CA GLU A 202 62.30 -27.63 30.35
C GLU A 202 62.31 -29.15 30.36
N ILE A 203 61.38 -29.81 29.65
CA ILE A 203 61.30 -31.29 29.58
C ILE A 203 62.41 -31.88 28.71
N MET A 204 62.86 -31.14 27.69
CA MET A 204 63.83 -31.61 26.70
C MET A 204 65.28 -31.23 27.01
N ALA A 205 65.51 -30.45 28.07
CA ALA A 205 66.83 -30.08 28.59
C ALA A 205 67.32 -31.09 29.62
#